data_AF-A0A6B0V1D0-F1
#
_entry.id   AF-A0A6B0V1D0-F1
#
_cell.length_a   1.000
_cell.length_b   1.000
_cell.length_c   1.000
_cell.angle_alpha   90.00
_cell.angle_beta   90.00
_cell.angle_gamma   90.00
#
_symmetry.space_group_name_H-M   'P 1'
#
loop_
_entity.id
_entity.type
_entity.pdbx_description
1 polymer ?
#
loop_
_entity_poly.entity_id
_entity_poly.type
_entity_poly.pdbx_seq_one_letter_code
_entity_poly.pdbx_strand_id
1 'polypeptide(L)'
;MIAALFLVIQLLGQSESKTILCDGDFPNATEVMALLNRTYMLQSLEHSPSVQCAYQIFYEKNYRNKLRHKYNYIVQPQSGKPLPKPMYVLRVVNSTIYLSSQPDFEKDFTQLDILFSDSRSCIVTKGPDIKYIPNACRLWLTELFFAKPPPQCTAGFERHCKSTPFYYNITRCINLNEHH
;
A
#
# COMPACT_ATOMS: atom_id res chain seq x y z
N MET A 1 -16.69 -46.33 -32.04
CA MET A 1 -17.48 -45.50 -31.12
C MET A 1 -16.63 -45.15 -29.91
N ILE A 2 -15.74 -44.17 -30.02
CA ILE A 2 -14.96 -43.62 -28.91
C ILE A 2 -14.75 -42.14 -29.24
N ALA A 3 -15.73 -41.30 -28.94
CA ALA A 3 -15.60 -39.84 -29.12
C ALA A 3 -16.52 -39.02 -28.20
N ALA A 4 -17.34 -39.66 -27.36
CA ALA A 4 -18.34 -38.95 -26.56
C ALA A 4 -17.92 -38.69 -25.10
N LEU A 5 -16.84 -39.33 -24.60
CA LEU A 5 -16.49 -39.26 -23.17
C LEU A 5 -15.45 -38.19 -22.80
N PHE A 6 -14.84 -37.49 -23.77
CA PHE A 6 -13.83 -36.47 -23.49
C PHE A 6 -14.36 -35.03 -23.45
N LEU A 7 -15.62 -34.79 -23.82
CA LEU A 7 -16.20 -33.43 -23.86
C LEU A 7 -16.92 -33.02 -22.57
N VAL A 8 -17.22 -33.95 -21.66
CA VAL A 8 -17.93 -33.65 -20.40
C VAL A 8 -16.98 -33.13 -19.31
N ILE A 9 -15.69 -33.45 -19.39
CA ILE A 9 -14.71 -33.07 -18.34
C ILE A 9 -14.19 -31.63 -18.52
N GLN A 10 -14.32 -31.03 -19.70
CA GLN A 10 -13.83 -29.67 -19.94
C GLN A 10 -14.78 -28.54 -19.48
N LEU A 11 -16.00 -28.87 -19.02
CA LEU A 11 -16.99 -27.86 -18.62
C LEU A 11 -17.12 -27.59 -17.10
N LEU A 12 -16.32 -28.25 -16.25
CA LEU A 12 -16.43 -28.11 -14.78
C LEU A 12 -15.33 -27.25 -14.12
N GLY A 13 -14.50 -26.57 -14.92
CA GLY A 13 -13.29 -25.89 -14.43
C GLY A 13 -13.31 -24.36 -14.34
N GLN A 14 -14.42 -23.69 -14.65
CA GLN A 14 -14.53 -22.24 -14.45
C GLN A 14 -15.31 -21.96 -13.16
N SER A 15 -14.69 -22.26 -12.02
CA SER A 15 -15.07 -21.58 -10.79
C SER A 15 -14.68 -20.11 -10.96
N GLU A 16 -15.65 -19.27 -11.32
CA GLU A 16 -15.54 -17.84 -11.09
C GLU A 16 -15.18 -17.66 -9.60
N SER A 17 -13.93 -17.29 -9.33
CA SER A 17 -13.51 -16.84 -8.02
C SER A 17 -14.32 -15.59 -7.71
N LYS A 18 -15.51 -15.75 -7.11
CA LYS A 18 -16.24 -14.65 -6.47
C LYS A 18 -15.30 -14.07 -5.43
N THR A 19 -14.64 -12.97 -5.77
CA THR A 19 -13.85 -12.19 -4.83
C THR A 19 -14.80 -11.79 -3.70
N ILE A 20 -14.61 -12.38 -2.51
CA ILE A 20 -15.38 -11.99 -1.33
C ILE A 20 -14.96 -10.56 -1.01
N LEU A 21 -15.88 -9.61 -1.23
CA LEU A 21 -15.69 -8.21 -0.87
C LEU A 21 -16.03 -8.06 0.61
N CYS A 22 -15.05 -7.68 1.41
CA CYS A 22 -15.22 -7.43 2.84
C CYS A 22 -15.30 -5.92 3.12
N ASP A 23 -15.89 -5.56 4.26
CA ASP A 23 -15.83 -4.18 4.75
C ASP A 23 -14.37 -3.71 4.84
N GLY A 24 -14.13 -2.49 4.37
CA GLY A 24 -12.79 -1.91 4.30
C GLY A 24 -12.00 -2.29 3.04
N ASP A 25 -12.49 -3.19 2.18
CA ASP A 25 -11.87 -3.46 0.88
C ASP A 25 -12.09 -2.30 -0.10
N PHE A 26 -11.04 -1.94 -0.83
CA PHE A 26 -11.04 -0.85 -1.83
C PHE A 26 -11.72 0.44 -1.32
N PRO A 27 -11.29 0.97 -0.16
CA PRO A 27 -11.93 2.11 0.48
C PRO A 27 -11.73 3.40 -0.32
N ASN A 28 -12.47 4.45 0.03
CA ASN A 28 -12.22 5.79 -0.51
C ASN A 28 -10.83 6.27 -0.07
N ALA A 29 -9.90 6.42 -1.03
CA ALA A 29 -8.52 6.75 -0.70
C ALA A 29 -8.35 8.17 -0.15
N THR A 30 -9.23 9.12 -0.53
CA THR A 30 -9.20 10.48 0.03
C THR A 30 -9.45 10.46 1.54
N GLU A 31 -10.42 9.67 2.00
CA GLU A 31 -10.75 9.53 3.42
C GLU A 31 -9.60 8.84 4.18
N VAL A 32 -9.07 7.74 3.62
CA VAL A 32 -7.96 7.00 4.24
C VAL A 32 -6.72 7.88 4.37
N MET A 33 -6.37 8.65 3.35
CA MET A 33 -5.23 9.57 3.40
C MET A 33 -5.38 10.63 4.51
N ALA A 34 -6.59 11.13 4.72
CA ALA A 34 -6.88 12.14 5.73
C ALA A 34 -6.83 11.55 7.16
N LEU A 35 -7.42 10.37 7.35
CA LEU A 35 -7.53 9.72 8.67
C LEU A 35 -6.23 9.01 9.09
N LEU A 36 -5.49 8.47 8.13
CA LEU A 36 -4.27 7.68 8.35
C LEU A 36 -3.08 8.33 7.63
N ASN A 37 -2.80 9.58 8.02
CA ASN A 37 -1.78 10.41 7.39
C ASN A 37 -0.33 9.96 7.68
N ARG A 38 -0.10 9.08 8.67
CA ARG A 38 1.20 8.49 8.98
C ARG A 38 1.01 7.04 9.45
N THR A 39 1.66 6.12 8.75
CA THR A 39 1.61 4.68 9.06
C THR A 39 2.95 4.01 8.79
N TYR A 40 3.24 2.93 9.51
CA TYR A 40 4.51 2.24 9.57
C TYR A 40 4.39 0.83 9.02
N MET A 41 5.37 0.40 8.24
CA MET A 41 5.35 -0.90 7.58
C MET A 41 5.55 -2.02 8.59
N LEU A 42 4.55 -2.89 8.74
CA LEU A 42 4.68 -4.13 9.50
C LEU A 42 5.03 -5.31 8.59
N GLN A 43 4.35 -5.41 7.44
CA GLN A 43 4.51 -6.53 6.50
C GLN A 43 4.78 -6.03 5.09
N SER A 44 5.59 -6.76 4.34
CA SER A 44 5.84 -6.55 2.91
C SER A 44 6.03 -7.90 2.23
N LEU A 45 5.56 -8.05 0.98
CA LEU A 45 5.96 -9.19 0.15
C LEU A 45 7.34 -9.03 -0.49
N GLU A 46 7.83 -7.80 -0.57
CA GLU A 46 9.18 -7.52 -1.00
C GLU A 46 10.15 -7.71 0.18
N HIS A 47 11.13 -8.60 0.01
CA HIS A 47 12.20 -8.77 0.99
C HIS A 47 13.25 -7.68 0.80
N SER A 48 13.44 -6.85 1.82
CA SER A 48 14.44 -5.79 1.82
C SER A 48 15.31 -5.89 3.08
N PRO A 49 16.35 -6.74 3.09
CA PRO A 49 17.15 -6.99 4.30
C PRO A 49 17.92 -5.77 4.80
N SER A 50 18.21 -4.80 3.92
CA SER A 50 18.87 -3.54 4.29
C SER A 50 17.96 -2.55 5.02
N VAL A 51 16.64 -2.81 5.05
CA VAL A 51 15.63 -1.93 5.65
C VAL A 51 15.42 -2.31 7.11
N GLN A 52 15.63 -1.35 8.02
CA GLN A 52 15.30 -1.51 9.43
C GLN A 52 13.80 -1.36 9.66
N CYS A 53 13.25 -0.25 9.16
CA CYS A 53 11.85 0.12 9.25
C CYS A 53 11.51 1.05 8.08
N ALA A 54 10.23 1.20 7.79
CA ALA A 54 9.76 2.19 6.84
C ALA A 54 8.42 2.74 7.28
N TYR A 55 8.12 3.96 6.84
CA TYR A 55 6.84 4.59 7.07
C TYR A 55 6.42 5.37 5.84
N GLN A 56 5.12 5.61 5.74
CA GLN A 56 4.55 6.46 4.72
C GLN A 56 3.80 7.62 5.38
N ILE A 57 3.81 8.76 4.71
CA ILE A 57 3.04 9.94 5.12
C ILE A 57 2.26 10.54 3.95
N PHE A 58 1.06 11.00 4.27
CA PHE A 58 0.25 11.87 3.43
C PHE A 58 0.18 13.25 4.07
N TYR A 59 0.44 14.31 3.30
CA TYR A 59 0.49 15.66 3.83
C TYR A 59 0.23 16.70 2.74
N GLU A 60 -0.01 17.94 3.16
CA GLU A 60 -0.17 19.06 2.25
C GLU A 60 1.05 19.97 2.30
N LYS A 61 1.45 20.50 1.14
CA LYS A 61 2.53 21.48 1.05
C LYS A 61 2.25 22.50 -0.05
N ASN A 62 2.58 23.76 0.22
CA ASN A 62 2.50 24.81 -0.79
C ASN A 62 3.53 24.60 -1.90
N TYR A 63 3.07 24.66 -3.15
CA TYR A 63 3.89 24.66 -4.36
C TYR A 63 3.33 25.69 -5.34
N ARG A 64 4.14 26.68 -5.73
CA ARG A 64 3.74 27.79 -6.63
C ARG A 64 2.42 28.45 -6.19
N ASN A 65 2.31 28.78 -4.90
CA ASN A 65 1.12 29.39 -4.27
C ASN A 65 -0.16 28.55 -4.35
N LYS A 66 -0.05 27.25 -4.59
CA LYS A 66 -1.18 26.30 -4.52
C LYS A 66 -0.87 25.24 -3.47
N LEU A 67 -1.84 24.93 -2.63
CA LEU A 67 -1.78 23.81 -1.72
C LEU A 67 -1.84 22.51 -2.53
N ARG A 68 -0.89 21.60 -2.31
CA ARG A 68 -0.81 20.32 -3.02
C ARG A 68 -0.72 19.18 -2.02
N HIS A 69 -1.49 18.13 -2.24
CA HIS A 69 -1.34 16.87 -1.52
C HIS A 69 -0.07 16.13 -1.98
N LYS A 70 0.63 15.56 -1.02
CA LYS A 70 1.87 14.81 -1.22
C LYS A 70 1.79 13.48 -0.50
N TYR A 71 2.47 12.52 -1.08
CA TYR A 71 2.78 11.23 -0.49
C TYR A 71 4.29 11.13 -0.34
N ASN A 72 4.78 10.60 0.76
CA ASN A 72 6.20 10.28 0.89
C ASN A 72 6.34 8.90 1.50
N TYR A 73 7.10 8.05 0.82
CA TYR A 73 7.56 6.77 1.34
C TYR A 73 8.98 6.95 1.86
N ILE A 74 9.19 6.73 3.15
CA ILE A 74 10.48 6.93 3.79
C ILE A 74 10.99 5.59 4.30
N VAL A 75 12.16 5.21 3.80
CA VAL A 75 12.87 4.00 4.22
C VAL A 75 13.97 4.40 5.20
N GLN A 76 14.01 3.75 6.36
CA GLN A 76 15.14 3.84 7.28
C GLN A 76 16.00 2.57 7.11
N PRO A 77 17.21 2.67 6.54
CA PRO A 77 18.10 1.54 6.45
C PRO A 77 18.68 1.17 7.83
N GLN A 78 19.28 -0.02 7.94
CA GLN A 78 19.98 -0.46 9.16
C GLN A 78 21.07 0.53 9.59
N SER A 79 21.76 1.15 8.63
CA SER A 79 22.77 2.18 8.85
C SER A 79 22.54 3.39 7.94
N GLY A 80 22.89 4.58 8.42
CA GLY A 80 22.72 5.82 7.66
C GLY A 80 21.40 6.54 7.89
N LYS A 81 21.13 7.49 7.00
CA LYS A 81 20.02 8.45 7.10
C LYS A 81 18.73 7.90 6.46
N PRO A 82 17.55 8.42 6.87
CA PRO A 82 16.30 8.16 6.16
C PRO A 82 16.40 8.51 4.68
N LEU A 83 15.75 7.71 3.84
CA LEU A 83 15.69 7.87 2.39
C LEU A 83 14.26 8.22 2.00
N PRO A 84 13.92 9.51 1.86
CA PRO A 84 12.58 9.93 1.46
C PRO A 84 12.38 9.78 -0.05
N LYS A 85 11.16 9.39 -0.43
CA LYS A 85 10.68 9.37 -1.82
C LYS A 85 9.40 10.20 -1.94
N PRO A 86 9.52 11.54 -1.94
CA PRO A 86 8.36 12.42 -2.00
C PRO A 86 7.75 12.43 -3.41
N MET A 87 6.44 12.33 -3.47
CA MET A 87 5.63 12.39 -4.68
C MET A 87 4.45 13.34 -4.45
N TYR A 88 3.96 13.93 -5.53
CA TYR A 88 2.72 14.69 -5.58
C TYR A 88 1.57 13.75 -5.89
N VAL A 89 0.45 13.95 -5.20
CA VAL A 89 -0.81 13.34 -5.58
C VAL A 89 -1.40 14.17 -6.71
N LEU A 90 -1.47 13.57 -7.90
CA LEU A 90 -2.04 14.22 -9.08
C LEU A 90 -3.57 14.18 -9.04
N ARG A 91 -4.11 12.98 -8.73
CA ARG A 91 -5.53 12.72 -8.57
C ARG A 91 -5.75 11.45 -7.76
N VAL A 92 -6.98 11.30 -7.26
CA VAL A 92 -7.45 10.10 -6.57
C VAL A 92 -8.70 9.61 -7.29
N VAL A 93 -8.76 8.31 -7.59
CA VAL A 93 -9.93 7.67 -8.21
C VAL A 93 -10.28 6.45 -7.37
N ASN A 94 -11.40 6.51 -6.66
CA ASN A 94 -11.84 5.48 -5.72
C ASN A 94 -10.73 5.14 -4.70
N SER A 95 -10.19 3.93 -4.76
CA SER A 95 -9.14 3.41 -3.88
C SER A 95 -7.72 3.61 -4.43
N THR A 96 -7.56 4.24 -5.60
CA THR A 96 -6.27 4.39 -6.28
C THR A 96 -5.79 5.83 -6.23
N ILE A 97 -4.52 5.99 -5.85
CA ILE A 97 -3.82 7.28 -5.79
C ILE A 97 -2.83 7.34 -6.95
N TYR A 98 -2.94 8.38 -7.77
CA TYR A 98 -2.03 8.64 -8.88
C TYR A 98 -0.93 9.61 -8.41
N LEU A 99 0.31 9.14 -8.47
CA LEU A 99 1.49 9.80 -7.89
C LEU A 99 2.50 10.20 -8.96
N SER A 100 3.14 11.35 -8.81
CA SER A 100 4.24 11.77 -9.69
C SER A 100 5.31 12.55 -8.92
N SER A 101 6.57 12.44 -9.33
CA SER A 101 7.64 13.30 -8.83
C SER A 101 7.49 14.75 -9.32
N GLN A 102 6.73 14.97 -10.40
CA GLN A 102 6.49 16.27 -11.02
C GLN A 102 4.98 16.62 -11.01
N PRO A 103 4.56 17.69 -10.33
CA PRO A 103 3.14 18.01 -10.15
C PRO A 103 2.46 18.57 -11.40
N ASP A 104 3.24 19.06 -12.37
CA ASP A 104 2.73 19.78 -13.54
C ASP A 104 2.71 18.91 -14.81
N PHE A 105 3.14 17.65 -14.73
CA PHE A 105 3.24 16.74 -15.88
C PHE A 105 2.56 15.39 -15.61
N GLU A 106 1.46 15.12 -16.33
CA GLU A 106 0.68 13.88 -16.22
C GLU A 106 1.16 12.75 -17.16
N LYS A 107 2.46 12.67 -17.48
CA LYS A 107 2.98 11.70 -18.45
C LYS A 107 3.66 10.48 -17.82
N ASP A 108 4.16 10.61 -16.59
CA ASP A 108 4.97 9.59 -15.92
C ASP A 108 4.50 9.34 -14.48
N PHE A 109 3.18 9.24 -14.29
CA PHE A 109 2.62 8.92 -12.99
C PHE A 109 2.72 7.42 -12.70
N THR A 110 2.74 7.11 -11.41
CA THR A 110 2.60 5.76 -10.90
C THR A 110 1.37 5.64 -10.02
N GLN A 111 1.01 4.43 -9.62
CA GLN A 111 -0.22 4.14 -8.89
C GLN A 111 0.09 3.50 -7.54
N LEU A 112 -0.56 4.00 -6.50
CA LEU A 112 -0.64 3.39 -5.19
C LEU A 112 -2.10 3.01 -4.93
N ASP A 113 -2.38 1.72 -4.92
CA ASP A 113 -3.71 1.20 -4.63
C ASP A 113 -3.85 0.96 -3.13
N ILE A 114 -4.94 1.41 -2.53
CA ILE A 114 -5.37 1.02 -1.19
C ILE A 114 -6.29 -0.19 -1.34
N LEU A 115 -5.80 -1.37 -0.98
CA LEU A 115 -6.55 -2.61 -1.12
C LEU A 115 -7.49 -2.83 0.06
N PHE A 116 -7.07 -2.41 1.25
CA PHE A 116 -7.86 -2.50 2.47
C PHE A 116 -7.50 -1.38 3.45
N SER A 117 -8.48 -0.87 4.19
CA SER A 117 -8.26 -0.08 5.40
C SER A 117 -9.47 -0.15 6.31
N ASP A 118 -9.24 -0.13 7.62
CA ASP A 118 -10.30 0.09 8.62
C ASP A 118 -10.46 1.59 8.97
N SER A 119 -9.78 2.47 8.23
CA SER A 119 -9.77 3.93 8.38
C SER A 119 -9.32 4.43 9.76
N ARG A 120 -8.72 3.58 10.60
CA ARG A 120 -8.30 3.92 11.95
C ARG A 120 -6.92 3.39 12.33
N SER A 121 -6.66 2.12 12.03
CA SER A 121 -5.49 1.42 12.54
C SER A 121 -4.50 1.07 11.44
N CYS A 122 -4.96 0.76 10.23
CA CYS A 122 -4.09 0.20 9.20
C CYS A 122 -4.50 0.51 7.76
N ILE A 123 -3.54 0.31 6.86
CA ILE A 123 -3.71 0.40 5.40
C ILE A 123 -2.98 -0.79 4.79
N VAL A 124 -3.60 -1.49 3.84
CA VAL A 124 -2.94 -2.42 2.94
C VAL A 124 -2.81 -1.75 1.58
N THR A 125 -1.59 -1.67 1.06
CA THR A 125 -1.35 -0.99 -0.22
C THR A 125 -0.64 -1.87 -1.23
N LYS A 126 -0.83 -1.59 -2.52
CA LYS A 126 0.01 -2.11 -3.62
C LYS A 126 0.62 -0.97 -4.41
N GLY A 127 1.91 -1.07 -4.71
CA GLY A 127 2.69 0.00 -5.34
C GLY A 127 3.48 0.82 -4.30
N PRO A 128 3.95 2.04 -4.63
CA PRO A 128 3.71 2.76 -5.87
C PRO A 128 4.55 2.26 -7.06
N ASP A 129 5.57 1.42 -6.88
CA ASP A 129 6.52 1.05 -7.94
C ASP A 129 6.15 -0.23 -8.70
N ILE A 130 4.86 -0.48 -8.98
CA ILE A 130 4.37 -1.76 -9.55
C ILE A 130 5.05 -2.17 -10.87
N LYS A 131 5.53 -1.21 -11.65
CA LYS A 131 6.24 -1.46 -12.91
C LYS A 131 7.59 -2.16 -12.68
N TYR A 132 8.24 -1.86 -11.57
CA TYR A 132 9.57 -2.39 -11.22
C TYR A 132 9.50 -3.47 -10.14
N ILE A 133 8.49 -3.39 -9.27
CA ILE A 133 8.25 -4.28 -8.15
C ILE A 133 6.78 -4.71 -8.18
N PRO A 134 6.40 -5.67 -9.05
CA PRO A 134 5.00 -6.08 -9.24
C PRO A 134 4.32 -6.57 -7.95
N ASN A 135 5.12 -7.11 -7.03
CA ASN A 135 4.68 -7.65 -5.75
C ASN A 135 4.82 -6.66 -4.60
N ALA A 136 4.90 -5.35 -4.85
CA ALA A 136 5.02 -4.32 -3.81
C ALA A 136 3.73 -4.15 -2.97
N CYS A 137 3.33 -5.20 -2.25
CA CYS A 137 2.15 -5.27 -1.39
C CYS A 137 2.60 -5.17 0.08
N ARG A 138 2.03 -4.22 0.83
CA ARG A 138 2.50 -3.88 2.19
C ARG A 138 1.33 -3.65 3.14
N LEU A 139 1.50 -4.09 4.39
CA LEU A 139 0.63 -3.74 5.51
C LEU A 139 1.29 -2.63 6.33
N TRP A 140 0.56 -1.54 6.49
CA TRP A 140 0.97 -0.39 7.28
C TRP A 140 0.04 -0.23 8.47
N LEU A 141 0.59 0.12 9.62
CA LEU A 141 -0.16 0.37 10.84
C LEU A 141 0.21 1.73 11.43
N THR A 142 -0.75 2.35 12.11
CA THR A 142 -0.42 3.45 13.03
C THR A 142 0.44 2.93 14.18
N GLU A 143 1.20 3.84 14.81
CA GLU A 143 2.10 3.50 15.91
C GLU A 143 1.40 2.72 17.04
N LEU A 144 0.22 3.21 17.46
CA LEU A 144 -0.56 2.64 18.56
C LEU A 144 -0.92 1.16 18.35
N PHE A 145 -1.11 0.74 17.09
CA PHE A 145 -1.56 -0.60 16.75
C PHE A 145 -0.43 -1.49 16.23
N PHE A 146 0.80 -0.99 16.11
CA PHE A 146 1.91 -1.73 15.52
C PHE A 146 2.28 -3.00 16.30
N ALA A 147 2.36 -2.91 17.64
CA ALA A 147 2.72 -4.03 18.50
C ALA A 147 1.64 -5.10 18.57
N LYS A 148 0.37 -4.73 18.37
CA LYS A 148 -0.78 -5.63 18.38
C LYS A 148 -1.75 -5.26 17.26
N PRO A 149 -1.45 -5.68 16.02
CA PRO A 149 -2.27 -5.38 14.86
C PRO A 149 -3.69 -5.94 15.01
N PRO A 150 -4.74 -5.19 14.65
CA PRO A 150 -6.08 -5.73 14.62
C PRO A 150 -6.20 -6.88 13.62
N PRO A 151 -6.94 -7.97 13.94
CA PRO A 151 -7.02 -9.14 13.07
C PRO A 151 -7.52 -8.85 11.66
N GLN A 152 -8.41 -7.86 11.49
CA GLN A 152 -8.90 -7.46 10.18
C GLN A 152 -7.80 -6.90 9.27
N CYS A 153 -6.76 -6.28 9.84
CA CYS A 153 -5.64 -5.72 9.08
C CYS A 153 -4.76 -6.81 8.48
N THR A 154 -4.42 -7.82 9.28
CA THR A 154 -3.65 -8.97 8.80
C THR A 154 -4.48 -9.82 7.84
N ALA A 155 -5.78 -10.01 8.13
CA ALA A 155 -6.68 -10.72 7.22
C ALA A 155 -6.87 -9.98 5.88
N GLY A 156 -6.97 -8.65 5.90
CA GLY A 156 -6.99 -7.82 4.71
C GLY A 156 -5.71 -7.97 3.89
N PHE A 157 -4.55 -7.95 4.55
CA PHE A 157 -3.26 -8.18 3.88
C PHE A 157 -3.20 -9.56 3.23
N GLU A 158 -3.55 -10.63 3.95
CA GLU A 158 -3.51 -12.00 3.44
C GLU A 158 -4.46 -12.20 2.25
N ARG A 159 -5.69 -11.69 2.35
CA ARG A 159 -6.71 -11.78 1.28
C ARG A 159 -6.23 -11.14 -0.03
N HIS A 160 -5.58 -9.98 0.07
CA HIS A 160 -5.21 -9.17 -1.09
C HIS A 160 -3.81 -9.44 -1.63
N CYS A 161 -2.84 -9.71 -0.77
CA CYS A 161 -1.44 -9.90 -1.15
C CYS A 161 -1.11 -11.37 -1.47
N LYS A 162 -1.85 -12.36 -0.92
CA LYS A 162 -1.81 -13.79 -1.29
C LYS A 162 -0.41 -14.43 -1.32
N SER A 163 0.47 -14.06 -0.39
CA SER A 163 1.82 -14.62 -0.26
C SER A 163 2.35 -14.46 1.16
N THR A 164 3.38 -15.23 1.51
CA THR A 164 4.09 -15.12 2.79
C THR A 164 4.78 -13.77 2.91
N PRO A 165 4.52 -12.99 3.97
CA PRO A 165 5.17 -11.69 4.18
C PRO A 165 6.52 -11.79 4.89
N PHE A 166 7.33 -10.75 4.69
CA PHE A 166 8.43 -10.36 5.56
C PHE A 166 7.95 -9.35 6.59
N TYR A 167 8.47 -9.45 7.82
CA TYR A 167 8.08 -8.61 8.94
C TYR A 167 9.16 -7.56 9.25
N TYR A 168 8.71 -6.40 9.68
CA TYR A 168 9.56 -5.25 9.98
C TYR A 168 9.25 -4.68 11.37
N ASN A 169 10.22 -3.97 11.94
CA ASN A 169 10.05 -3.24 13.21
C ASN A 169 9.75 -1.76 12.95
N ILE A 170 9.46 -1.02 14.02
CA ILE A 170 9.15 0.41 13.99
C ILE A 170 10.20 1.27 14.71
N THR A 171 11.09 0.68 15.53
CA THR A 171 11.91 1.35 16.56
C THR A 171 12.67 2.59 16.08
N ARG A 172 13.20 2.60 14.85
CA ARG A 172 13.97 3.74 14.32
C ARG A 172 13.14 4.72 13.48
N CYS A 173 11.83 4.50 13.38
CA CYS A 173 10.91 5.32 12.61
C CYS A 173 9.97 6.17 13.49
N ILE A 174 9.84 5.86 14.79
CA ILE A 174 8.82 6.47 15.67
C ILE A 174 9.11 7.92 16.09
N ASN A 175 10.35 8.41 15.94
CA ASN A 175 10.76 9.75 16.38
C ASN A 175 11.27 10.65 15.24
N LEU A 176 10.98 10.28 13.98
CA LEU A 176 11.38 11.08 12.83
C LEU A 176 10.31 12.15 12.57
N ASN A 177 10.56 13.36 13.07
CA ASN A 177 9.75 14.56 12.78
C ASN A 177 10.03 15.17 11.40
N GLU A 178 10.54 14.39 10.45
CA GLU A 178 10.87 14.86 9.11
C GLU A 178 9.60 15.09 8.29
N HIS A 179 8.98 16.25 8.50
CA HIS A 179 8.05 16.88 7.58
C HIS A 179 8.86 17.75 6.61
N HIS A 180 9.47 17.13 5.60
CA HIS A 180 10.17 17.87 4.54
C HIS A 180 9.22 18.40 3.47
#